data_AF-A0A820EPS6-F1
#
_entry.id   AF-A0A820EPS6-F1
#
_cell.length_a   1.000
_cell.length_b   1.000
_cell.length_c   1.000
_cell.angle_alpha   90.00
_cell.angle_beta   90.00
_cell.angle_gamma   90.00
#
_symmetry.space_group_name_H-M   'P 1'
#
loop_
_entity.id
_entity.type
_entity.pdbx_description
1 polymer ?
#
loop_
_entity_poly.entity_id
_entity_poly.type
_entity_poly.pdbx_seq_one_letter_code
_entity_poly.pdbx_strand_id
1 'polypeptide(L)'
;DDDLYRSSAIGITTQGLKDFRSEMELKTDHENRPLWVTPDGHIFLESFSAVYKHAHDFLIAIAEPVCRPEYIHEYKLSAYSLYAAVSVGLQTKDIIEYLQRLSKTTIPNSIIEFIQLCTLSYAKVKLVLKHNRYFVESAYPVC
;
A
#
# COMPACT_ATOMS: atom_id res chain seq x y z
N ASP A 1 -20.55 44.81 7.71
CA ASP A 1 -19.16 44.35 7.87
C ASP A 1 -19.06 42.93 8.44
N ASP A 2 -19.74 41.94 7.83
CA ASP A 2 -19.65 40.52 8.24
C ASP A 2 -19.49 39.54 7.04
N ASP A 3 -19.44 40.05 5.80
CA ASP A 3 -19.34 39.21 4.60
C ASP A 3 -17.91 38.99 4.07
N LEU A 4 -16.89 39.59 4.70
CA LEU A 4 -15.50 39.48 4.24
C LEU A 4 -14.74 38.28 4.82
N TYR A 5 -15.27 37.61 5.87
CA TYR A 5 -14.60 36.48 6.52
C TYR A 5 -15.00 35.10 5.97
N ARG A 6 -15.97 35.05 5.05
CA ARG A 6 -16.51 33.78 4.50
C ARG A 6 -15.91 33.38 3.15
N SER A 7 -15.01 34.19 2.59
CA SER A 7 -14.49 34.01 1.22
C SER A 7 -13.03 33.52 1.12
N SER A 8 -12.35 33.23 2.24
CA SER A 8 -10.91 32.90 2.25
C SER A 8 -10.59 31.45 2.68
N ALA A 9 -11.50 30.50 2.48
CA ALA A 9 -11.21 29.07 2.69
C ALA A 9 -10.70 28.34 1.44
N ILE A 10 -10.23 29.08 0.43
CA ILE A 10 -9.60 28.53 -0.78
C ILE A 10 -8.20 29.13 -0.88
N GLY A 11 -7.17 28.32 -0.65
CA GLY A 11 -5.79 28.67 -1.00
C GLY A 11 -4.92 29.15 0.16
N ILE A 12 -4.76 28.33 1.20
CA ILE A 12 -3.53 28.37 2.00
C ILE A 12 -2.88 26.99 1.92
N THR A 13 -2.38 26.62 0.74
CA THR A 13 -1.34 25.60 0.65
C THR A 13 -0.10 26.23 1.25
N THR A 14 0.10 25.98 2.55
CA THR A 14 1.38 26.21 3.22
C THR A 14 2.45 25.45 2.46
N GLN A 15 3.39 26.24 1.95
CA GLN A 15 4.49 25.88 1.06
C GLN A 15 5.13 24.53 1.46
N GLY A 16 4.76 23.44 0.76
CA GLY A 16 5.32 22.10 0.93
C GLY A 16 4.40 21.00 1.49
N LEU A 17 3.19 21.31 1.95
CA LEU A 17 2.23 20.27 2.39
C LEU A 17 1.38 19.78 1.22
N LYS A 18 1.39 18.45 1.00
CA LYS A 18 0.55 17.78 0.00
C LYS A 18 -0.86 17.57 0.56
N ASP A 19 -1.86 18.13 -0.11
CA ASP A 19 -3.28 17.89 0.22
C ASP A 19 -3.78 16.68 -0.58
N PHE A 20 -4.21 15.63 0.12
CA PHE A 20 -4.69 14.39 -0.49
C PHE A 20 -6.22 14.23 -0.38
N ARG A 21 -6.94 15.22 0.18
CA ARG A 21 -8.38 15.11 0.47
C ARG A 21 -9.25 14.90 -0.76
N SER A 22 -8.81 15.35 -1.93
CA SER A 22 -9.55 15.18 -3.20
C SER A 22 -9.46 13.77 -3.79
N GLU A 23 -8.45 12.99 -3.42
CA GLU A 23 -8.19 11.65 -3.96
C GLU A 23 -8.54 10.54 -2.96
N MET A 24 -8.68 10.90 -1.69
CA MET A 24 -8.81 9.97 -0.57
C MET A 24 -10.02 10.34 0.30
N GLU A 25 -11.15 9.71 0.01
CA GLU A 25 -12.37 9.86 0.79
C GLU A 25 -12.29 9.04 2.08
N LEU A 26 -12.72 9.63 3.19
CA LEU A 26 -12.78 8.94 4.47
C LEU A 26 -13.99 8.00 4.48
N LYS A 27 -13.76 6.73 4.87
CA LYS A 27 -14.85 5.75 4.99
C LYS A 27 -15.63 5.98 6.28
N THR A 28 -16.89 5.58 6.30
CA THR A 28 -17.78 5.74 7.46
C THR A 28 -17.34 4.92 8.67
N ASP A 29 -16.59 3.83 8.47
CA ASP A 29 -16.08 2.93 9.50
C ASP A 29 -14.57 3.15 9.80
N HIS A 30 -14.08 4.37 9.59
CA HIS A 30 -12.67 4.74 9.74
C HIS A 30 -12.10 4.49 11.14
N GLU A 31 -12.91 4.50 12.20
CA GLU A 31 -12.44 4.27 13.58
C GLU A 31 -11.93 2.83 13.80
N ASN A 32 -12.45 1.87 13.05
CA ASN A 32 -12.13 0.45 13.21
C ASN A 32 -11.02 -0.05 12.27
N ARG A 33 -10.42 0.86 11.49
CA ARG A 33 -9.49 0.55 10.41
C ARG A 33 -8.12 1.13 10.74
N PRO A 34 -7.05 0.35 10.84
CA PRO A 34 -5.79 0.86 11.38
C PRO A 34 -4.85 1.50 10.34
N LEU A 35 -5.17 1.44 9.03
CA LEU A 35 -4.25 1.86 7.97
C LEU A 35 -4.65 3.18 7.31
N TRP A 36 -3.63 3.94 6.91
CA TRP A 36 -3.75 5.06 6.00
C TRP A 36 -2.69 4.98 4.90
N VAL A 37 -3.11 4.97 3.64
CA VAL A 37 -2.24 4.70 2.48
C VAL A 37 -2.15 5.94 1.60
N THR A 38 -0.97 6.54 1.47
CA THR A 38 -0.78 7.74 0.65
C THR A 38 -0.52 7.38 -0.83
N PRO A 39 -0.77 8.31 -1.77
CA PRO A 39 -0.44 8.09 -3.19
C PRO A 39 1.05 7.90 -3.46
N ASP A 40 1.92 8.37 -2.55
CA ASP A 40 3.38 8.21 -2.63
C ASP A 40 3.86 6.80 -2.21
N GLY A 41 2.93 5.91 -1.79
CA GLY A 41 3.24 4.54 -1.37
C GLY A 41 3.62 4.39 0.11
N HIS A 42 3.48 5.46 0.90
CA HIS A 42 3.66 5.37 2.35
C HIS A 42 2.38 4.85 3.00
N ILE A 43 2.55 3.96 3.98
CA ILE A 43 1.47 3.37 4.76
C ILE A 43 1.73 3.67 6.23
N PHE A 44 0.76 4.33 6.86
CA PHE A 44 0.75 4.55 8.29
C PHE A 44 -0.15 3.51 8.97
N LEU A 45 0.38 2.86 10.00
CA LEU A 45 -0.30 1.83 10.78
C LEU A 45 -0.43 2.27 12.24
N GLU A 46 -1.66 2.27 12.74
CA GLU A 46 -1.97 2.57 14.14
C GLU A 46 -1.78 1.34 15.04
N SER A 47 -0.88 1.44 16.03
CA SER A 47 -0.56 0.32 16.94
C SER A 47 -1.63 0.07 18.02
N PHE A 48 -2.47 1.07 18.29
CA PHE A 48 -3.50 1.03 19.34
C PHE A 48 -4.83 0.42 18.88
N SER A 49 -4.98 0.08 17.59
CA SER A 49 -6.19 -0.57 17.08
C SER A 49 -6.25 -2.04 17.47
N ALA A 50 -7.45 -2.55 17.78
CA ALA A 50 -7.67 -3.98 18.06
C ALA A 50 -7.25 -4.91 16.91
N VAL A 51 -7.24 -4.39 15.68
CA VAL A 51 -6.89 -5.14 14.45
C VAL A 51 -5.40 -5.01 14.10
N TYR A 52 -4.60 -4.35 14.95
CA TYR A 52 -3.18 -4.09 14.71
C TYR A 52 -2.40 -5.34 14.33
N LYS A 53 -2.59 -6.45 15.07
CA LYS A 53 -1.82 -7.68 14.84
C LYS A 53 -1.98 -8.20 13.41
N HIS A 54 -3.21 -8.21 12.90
CA HIS A 54 -3.50 -8.68 11.54
C HIS A 54 -2.94 -7.71 10.48
N ALA A 55 -3.07 -6.41 10.71
CA ALA A 55 -2.55 -5.39 9.80
C ALA A 55 -1.02 -5.38 9.77
N HIS A 56 -0.38 -5.58 10.93
CA HIS A 56 1.07 -5.65 11.06
C HIS A 56 1.65 -6.88 10.35
N ASP A 57 1.08 -8.07 10.59
CA ASP A 57 1.53 -9.31 9.95
C ASP A 57 1.37 -9.24 8.42
N PHE A 58 0.27 -8.61 7.95
CA PHE A 58 0.06 -8.34 6.54
C PHE A 58 1.11 -7.38 5.98
N LEU A 59 1.38 -6.25 6.65
CA LEU A 59 2.34 -5.26 6.18
C LEU A 59 3.78 -5.77 6.14
N ILE A 60 4.18 -6.66 7.06
CA ILE A 60 5.49 -7.33 7.00
C ILE A 60 5.66 -8.10 5.69
N ALA A 61 4.59 -8.70 5.18
CA ALA A 61 4.65 -9.50 3.97
C ALA A 61 4.72 -8.65 2.68
N ILE A 62 4.14 -7.44 2.69
CA ILE A 62 3.93 -6.65 1.46
C ILE A 62 4.71 -5.33 1.39
N ALA A 63 5.27 -4.83 2.50
CA ALA A 63 5.87 -3.51 2.57
C ALA A 63 7.15 -3.50 3.41
N GLU A 64 8.01 -2.52 3.17
CA GLU A 64 9.24 -2.32 3.94
C GLU A 64 8.98 -1.39 5.12
N PRO A 65 9.46 -1.71 6.34
CA PRO A 65 9.33 -0.81 7.48
C PRO A 65 10.28 0.39 7.35
N VAL A 66 9.76 1.60 7.50
CA VAL A 66 10.55 2.84 7.54
C VAL A 66 10.85 3.22 8.99
N CYS A 67 9.80 3.39 9.80
CA CYS A 67 9.94 3.69 11.23
C CYS A 67 8.87 2.98 12.07
N ARG A 68 9.18 2.69 13.33
CA ARG A 68 8.28 2.00 14.28
C ARG A 68 8.29 2.69 15.65
N PRO A 69 7.75 3.92 15.77
CA PRO A 69 7.55 4.56 17.06
C PRO A 69 6.36 3.92 17.80
N GLU A 70 6.11 4.33 19.04
CA GLU A 70 5.15 3.67 19.94
C GLU A 70 3.71 3.58 19.39
N TYR A 71 3.22 4.62 18.72
CA TYR A 71 1.80 4.76 18.36
C TYR A 71 1.48 4.56 16.86
N ILE A 72 2.34 5.05 15.97
CA ILE A 72 2.07 5.07 14.52
C ILE A 72 3.30 4.59 13.76
N HIS A 73 3.22 3.40 13.20
CA HIS A 73 4.29 2.84 12.39
C HIS A 73 4.19 3.33 10.95
N GLU A 74 5.34 3.48 10.30
CA GLU A 74 5.43 3.85 8.90
C GLU A 74 6.06 2.70 8.11
N TYR A 75 5.37 2.31 7.06
CA TYR A 75 5.82 1.35 6.06
C TYR A 75 5.81 2.01 4.69
N LYS A 76 6.59 1.45 3.77
CA LYS A 76 6.65 1.91 2.38
C LYS A 76 6.47 0.74 1.44
N LEU A 77 5.53 0.89 0.51
CA LEU A 77 5.40 -0.01 -0.61
C LEU A 77 6.55 0.23 -1.58
N SER A 78 7.24 -0.86 -1.92
CA SER A 78 8.32 -0.87 -2.90
C SER A 78 8.04 -1.97 -3.92
N ALA A 79 8.62 -1.85 -5.12
CA ALA A 79 8.53 -2.93 -6.09
C ALA A 79 9.15 -4.24 -5.53
N TYR A 80 10.26 -4.12 -4.79
CA TYR A 80 10.97 -5.25 -4.20
C TYR A 80 10.14 -6.01 -3.16
N SER A 81 9.47 -5.31 -2.26
CA SER A 81 8.58 -5.91 -1.26
C SER A 81 7.38 -6.61 -1.90
N LEU A 82 6.78 -6.00 -2.92
CA LEU A 82 5.69 -6.64 -3.68
C LEU A 82 6.17 -7.88 -4.46
N TYR A 83 7.37 -7.87 -5.03
CA TYR A 83 7.95 -9.06 -5.66
C TYR A 83 8.19 -10.19 -4.65
N ALA A 84 8.65 -9.86 -3.45
CA ALA A 84 8.78 -10.82 -2.37
C ALA A 84 7.41 -11.39 -1.95
N ALA A 85 6.40 -10.55 -1.79
CA ALA A 85 5.03 -10.95 -1.46
C ALA A 85 4.46 -11.97 -2.46
N VAL A 86 4.60 -11.69 -3.77
CA VAL A 86 4.15 -12.61 -4.84
C VAL A 86 4.96 -13.91 -4.83
N SER A 87 6.25 -13.86 -4.53
CA SER A 87 7.10 -15.05 -4.40
C SER A 87 6.63 -16.00 -3.29
N VAL A 88 6.07 -15.45 -2.21
CA VAL A 88 5.49 -16.20 -1.09
C VAL A 88 4.10 -16.76 -1.44
N GLY A 89 3.49 -16.29 -2.54
CA GLY A 89 2.21 -16.79 -3.05
C GLY A 89 1.01 -15.87 -2.78
N LEU A 90 1.23 -14.61 -2.38
CA LEU A 90 0.14 -13.64 -2.25
C LEU A 90 -0.37 -13.20 -3.63
N GLN A 91 -1.69 -13.25 -3.84
CA GLN A 91 -2.29 -12.82 -5.10
C GLN A 91 -2.52 -11.31 -5.12
N THR A 92 -2.36 -10.70 -6.30
CA THR A 92 -2.56 -9.25 -6.51
C THR A 92 -3.91 -8.76 -5.98
N LYS A 93 -4.99 -9.49 -6.29
CA LYS A 93 -6.35 -9.14 -5.85
C LYS A 93 -6.47 -9.15 -4.32
N ASP A 94 -5.82 -10.11 -3.66
CA ASP A 94 -5.90 -10.28 -2.22
C ASP A 94 -5.17 -9.11 -1.55
N ILE A 95 -3.99 -8.72 -2.05
CA ILE A 95 -3.26 -7.55 -1.54
C ILE A 95 -4.13 -6.28 -1.62
N ILE A 96 -4.78 -6.05 -2.76
CA ILE A 96 -5.66 -4.88 -2.96
C ILE A 96 -6.88 -4.94 -2.03
N GLU A 97 -7.55 -6.09 -1.94
CA GLU A 97 -8.74 -6.28 -1.11
C GLU A 97 -8.43 -6.08 0.38
N TYR A 98 -7.31 -6.65 0.86
CA TYR A 98 -6.88 -6.50 2.26
C TYR A 98 -6.53 -5.04 2.58
N LEU A 99 -5.79 -4.36 1.69
CA LEU A 99 -5.54 -2.92 1.86
C LEU A 99 -6.87 -2.14 1.88
N GLN A 100 -7.82 -2.45 1.00
CA GLN A 100 -9.11 -1.76 0.94
C GLN A 100 -9.94 -2.00 2.20
N ARG A 101 -9.84 -3.19 2.81
CA ARG A 101 -10.54 -3.55 4.04
C ARG A 101 -9.91 -2.93 5.29
N LEU A 102 -8.60 -2.75 5.32
CA LEU A 102 -7.88 -2.21 6.49
C LEU A 102 -7.64 -0.69 6.41
N SER A 103 -7.74 -0.07 5.23
CA SER A 103 -7.54 1.37 5.03
C SER A 103 -8.74 2.20 5.44
N LYS A 104 -8.50 3.21 6.29
CA LYS A 104 -9.45 4.25 6.73
C LYS A 104 -10.02 5.06 5.58
N THR A 105 -9.21 5.31 4.57
CA THR A 105 -9.58 6.07 3.37
C THR A 105 -9.74 5.14 2.18
N THR A 106 -10.35 5.66 1.11
CA THR A 106 -10.21 5.05 -0.22
C THR A 106 -8.73 4.96 -0.60
N ILE A 107 -8.39 3.91 -1.35
CA ILE A 107 -7.03 3.73 -1.85
C ILE A 107 -6.92 4.51 -3.17
N PRO A 108 -5.90 5.36 -3.33
CA PRO A 108 -5.64 6.03 -4.59
C PRO A 108 -5.44 5.02 -5.74
N ASN A 109 -6.01 5.31 -6.91
CA ASN A 109 -5.87 4.44 -8.09
C ASN A 109 -4.40 4.22 -8.49
N SER A 110 -3.54 5.22 -8.27
CA SER A 110 -2.10 5.12 -8.51
C SER A 110 -1.44 3.96 -7.78
N ILE A 111 -1.86 3.67 -6.54
CA ILE A 111 -1.35 2.55 -5.75
C ILE A 111 -1.86 1.21 -6.28
N ILE A 112 -3.14 1.17 -6.69
CA ILE A 112 -3.74 -0.04 -7.27
C ILE A 112 -3.01 -0.40 -8.57
N GLU A 113 -2.80 0.58 -9.45
CA GLU A 113 -2.05 0.42 -10.69
C GLU A 113 -0.59 0.01 -10.43
N PHE A 114 0.07 0.62 -9.45
CA PHE A 114 1.43 0.25 -9.05
C PHE A 114 1.53 -1.21 -8.58
N ILE A 115 0.59 -1.66 -7.75
CA ILE A 115 0.53 -3.05 -7.28
C ILE A 115 0.29 -3.99 -8.47
N GLN A 116 -0.65 -3.68 -9.35
CA GLN A 116 -0.93 -4.50 -10.54
C GLN A 116 0.29 -4.60 -11.46
N LEU A 117 0.96 -3.49 -11.74
CA LEU A 117 2.13 -3.43 -12.62
C LEU A 117 3.30 -4.27 -12.08
N CYS A 118 3.56 -4.17 -10.76
CA CYS A 118 4.62 -4.95 -10.13
C CYS A 118 4.26 -6.45 -10.12
N THR A 119 3.04 -6.79 -9.74
CA THR A 119 2.68 -8.20 -9.52
C THR A 119 2.44 -8.99 -10.81
N LEU A 120 1.89 -8.37 -11.88
CA LEU A 120 1.64 -9.05 -13.16
C LEU A 120 2.91 -9.41 -13.93
N SER A 121 3.99 -8.67 -13.70
CA SER A 121 5.27 -8.86 -14.40
C SER A 121 6.15 -9.93 -13.74
N TYR A 122 5.79 -10.39 -12.55
CA TYR A 122 6.64 -11.23 -11.69
C TYR A 122 6.17 -12.69 -11.64
N ALA A 123 7.05 -13.59 -11.17
CA ALA A 123 6.82 -15.04 -11.05
C ALA A 123 6.54 -15.80 -12.37
N LYS A 124 6.79 -15.17 -13.54
CA LYS A 124 6.68 -15.85 -14.84
C LYS A 124 7.80 -16.84 -15.11
N VAL A 125 9.00 -16.58 -14.56
CA VAL A 125 10.21 -17.34 -14.87
C VAL A 125 10.92 -17.75 -13.58
N LYS A 126 11.39 -19.00 -13.54
CA LYS A 126 12.13 -19.60 -12.42
C LYS A 126 13.46 -20.14 -12.93
N LEU A 127 14.57 -19.67 -12.36
CA LEU A 127 15.88 -20.26 -12.59
C LEU A 127 16.07 -21.44 -11.63
N VAL A 128 16.36 -22.62 -12.16
CA VAL A 128 16.48 -23.87 -11.40
C VAL A 128 17.81 -24.54 -11.68
N LEU A 129 18.50 -24.97 -10.62
CA LEU A 129 19.70 -25.80 -10.72
C LEU A 129 19.32 -27.27 -10.58
N LYS A 130 19.49 -28.07 -11.64
CA LYS A 130 19.25 -29.52 -11.63
C LYS A 130 20.48 -30.23 -12.20
N HIS A 131 21.05 -31.19 -11.48
CA HIS A 131 22.23 -31.95 -11.95
C HIS A 131 23.39 -31.06 -12.41
N ASN A 132 23.74 -30.04 -11.62
CA ASN A 132 24.78 -29.05 -11.93
C ASN A 132 24.59 -28.30 -13.27
N ARG A 133 23.34 -28.24 -13.76
CA ARG A 133 22.95 -27.48 -14.95
C ARG A 133 21.86 -26.48 -14.58
N TYR A 134 22.00 -25.26 -15.09
CA TYR A 134 21.03 -24.19 -14.91
C TYR A 134 19.93 -24.31 -15.95
N PHE A 135 18.68 -24.31 -15.51
CA PHE A 135 17.47 -24.36 -16.34
C PHE A 135 16.61 -23.14 -16.05
N VAL A 136 15.95 -22.63 -17.09
CA VAL A 136 14.95 -21.58 -16.96
C VAL A 136 13.59 -22.22 -17.22
N GLU A 137 12.75 -22.29 -16.19
CA GLU A 137 11.41 -22.87 -16.24
C GLU A 137 10.37 -21.75 -16.20
N SER A 138 9.30 -21.87 -17.00
CA SER A 138 8.14 -20.99 -16.95
C SER A 138 6.87 -21.84 -16.89
N ALA A 139 5.97 -21.53 -15.97
CA ALA A 139 4.63 -22.13 -15.95
C ALA A 139 3.70 -21.49 -17.00
N TYR A 140 4.14 -20.40 -17.63
CA TYR A 140 3.43 -19.65 -18.65
C TYR A 140 4.17 -19.81 -19.99
N PRO A 141 3.78 -20.79 -20.83
CA PRO A 141 4.48 -21.09 -22.07
C PRO A 141 4.22 -20.07 -23.20
N VAL A 142 3.38 -19.06 -22.96
CA VAL A 142 2.98 -18.07 -23.96
C VAL A 142 3.25 -16.65 -23.47
N CYS A 143 3.85 -15.88 -24.38
CA CYS A 143 4.24 -14.47 -24.26
C CYS A 143 3.06 -13.54 -24.00
#